data_AF-A0A4R5MMQ3-F1
#
_entry.id   AF-A0A4R5MMQ3-F1
#
_cell.length_a   1.000
_cell.length_b   1.000
_cell.length_c   1.000
_cell.angle_alpha   90.00
_cell.angle_beta   90.00
_cell.angle_gamma   90.00
#
_symmetry.space_group_name_H-M   'P 1'
#
loop_
_entity.id
_entity.type
_entity.pdbx_description
1 polymer ?
#
loop_
_entity_poly.entity_id
_entity_poly.type
_entity_poly.pdbx_seq_one_letter_code
_entity_poly.pdbx_strand_id
1 'polypeptide(L)' 'MEFPHELKDLFPNQIVEVRGNADALTLILNNEVDVEKFKKTLKQKFFNLEEKITLFLRHEGKQDFEKFILQ' A
#
# COMPACT_ATOMS: atom_id res chain seq x y z
N MET A 1 13.33 -3.55 -9.73
CA MET A 1 12.95 -3.10 -8.38
C MET A 1 11.76 -3.93 -7.93
N GLU A 2 11.86 -4.60 -6.78
CA GLU A 2 10.78 -5.45 -6.22
C GLU A 2 10.01 -4.67 -5.14
N PHE A 3 9.47 -3.51 -5.51
CA PHE A 3 8.63 -2.65 -4.66
C PHE A 3 7.47 -3.40 -3.95
N PRO A 4 6.75 -4.37 -4.57
CA PRO A 4 5.71 -5.13 -3.87
C PRO A 4 6.24 -6.06 -2.77
N HIS A 5 7.44 -6.62 -2.90
CA HIS A 5 8.04 -7.45 -1.85
C HIS A 5 8.47 -6.59 -0.66
N GLU A 6 9.08 -5.43 -0.91
CA GLU A 6 9.48 -4.50 0.15
C GLU A 6 8.28 -4.04 0.99
N LEU A 7 7.13 -3.75 0.38
CA LEU A 7 5.94 -3.35 1.12
C LEU A 7 5.49 -4.43 2.11
N LYS A 8 5.40 -5.69 1.67
CA LYS A 8 5.00 -6.81 2.52
C LYS A 8 5.99 -7.03 3.66
N ASP A 9 7.29 -6.87 3.40
CA ASP A 9 8.35 -7.03 4.40
C ASP A 9 8.39 -5.87 5.41
N LEU A 10 8.08 -4.65 4.95
CA LEU A 10 8.00 -3.45 5.81
C LEU A 10 6.75 -3.43 6.69
N PHE A 11 5.65 -4.03 6.23
CA PHE A 11 4.36 -3.98 6.90
C PHE A 11 3.66 -5.35 6.99
N PRO A 12 4.33 -6.42 7.48
CA PRO A 12 3.81 -7.78 7.45
C PRO A 12 2.58 -7.98 8.35
N ASN A 13 2.45 -7.17 9.41
CA ASN A 13 1.29 -7.22 10.31
C ASN A 13 0.10 -6.41 9.80
N GLN A 14 0.34 -5.47 8.88
CA GLN A 14 -0.70 -4.57 8.38
C GLN A 14 -1.19 -5.01 7.00
N ILE A 15 -0.30 -5.56 6.18
CA ILE A 15 -0.61 -6.05 4.84
C ILE A 15 -0.78 -7.56 4.89
N VAL A 16 -1.99 -8.01 4.56
CA VAL A 16 -2.33 -9.41 4.39
C VAL A 16 -1.82 -9.89 3.02
N GLU A 17 -2.04 -9.08 1.98
CA GLU A 17 -1.68 -9.43 0.61
C GLU A 17 -1.28 -8.20 -0.21
N VAL A 18 -0.32 -8.38 -1.13
CA VAL A 18 0.04 -7.40 -2.14
C VAL A 18 -0.20 -8.03 -3.51
N ARG A 19 -0.95 -7.35 -4.37
CA ARG A 19 -1.19 -7.75 -5.76
C ARG A 19 -0.93 -6.58 -6.69
N GLY A 20 -0.54 -6.83 -7.93
CA GLY A 20 -0.37 -5.78 -8.95
C GLY A 20 1.05 -5.72 -9.50
N ASN A 21 1.37 -4.59 -10.11
CA ASN A 21 2.60 -4.35 -10.87
C ASN A 21 3.30 -3.07 -10.38
N ALA A 22 4.49 -2.77 -10.92
CA ALA A 22 5.30 -1.62 -10.51
C ALA A 22 4.58 -0.24 -10.59
N ASP A 23 3.63 -0.09 -11.52
CA ASP A 23 2.85 1.14 -11.73
C ASP A 23 1.63 1.24 -10.79
N ALA A 24 1.05 0.09 -10.44
CA ALA A 24 -0.19 0.00 -9.69
C ALA A 24 -0.22 -1.23 -8.79
N LEU A 25 -0.27 -1.01 -7.47
CA LEU A 25 -0.32 -2.06 -6.46
C LEU A 25 -1.61 -1.99 -5.65
N THR A 26 -2.25 -3.13 -5.50
CA THR A 26 -3.37 -3.36 -4.60
C THR A 26 -2.85 -3.98 -3.31
N LEU A 27 -3.09 -3.30 -2.21
CA LEU A 27 -2.70 -3.66 -0.86
C LEU A 27 -3.95 -4.06 -0.09
N ILE A 28 -3.99 -5.32 0.32
CA ILE A 28 -5.06 -5.87 1.15
C ILE A 28 -4.55 -5.74 2.58
N LEU A 29 -5.12 -4.80 3.30
CA LEU A 29 -4.80 -4.46 4.66
C LEU A 29 -5.67 -5.26 5.63
N ASN A 30 -5.13 -5.54 6.81
CA ASN A 30 -5.91 -6.12 7.89
C ASN A 30 -7.00 -5.13 8.35
N ASN A 31 -8.16 -5.61 8.80
CA ASN A 31 -9.28 -4.74 9.21
C ASN A 31 -8.93 -3.79 10.37
N GLU A 32 -7.92 -4.13 11.15
CA GLU A 32 -7.42 -3.32 12.27
C GLU A 32 -6.53 -2.16 11.80
N VAL A 33 -6.16 -2.12 10.52
CA VAL A 33 -5.26 -1.10 9.97
C VAL A 33 -6.04 0.17 9.67
N ASP A 34 -5.55 1.27 10.23
CA ASP A 34 -6.04 2.60 9.93
C ASP A 34 -5.45 3.10 8.61
N VAL A 35 -6.29 3.20 7.58
CA VAL A 35 -5.85 3.55 6.21
C VAL A 35 -5.26 4.95 6.15
N GLU A 36 -5.78 5.90 6.95
CA GLU A 36 -5.25 7.27 6.97
C GLU A 36 -3.83 7.33 7.55
N LYS A 37 -3.58 6.65 8.68
CA LYS A 37 -2.23 6.51 9.24
C LYS A 37 -1.31 5.75 8.30
N PHE A 38 -1.81 4.71 7.66
CA PHE A 38 -1.03 3.91 6.72
C PHE A 38 -0.58 4.74 5.51
N LYS A 39 -1.49 5.50 4.89
CA LYS A 39 -1.19 6.45 3.80
C LYS A 39 -0.12 7.46 4.22
N LYS A 40 -0.22 8.04 5.42
CA LYS A 40 0.81 8.97 5.95
C LYS A 40 2.17 8.30 6.10
N THR A 41 2.20 7.08 6.62
CA THR A 41 3.43 6.30 6.82
C THR A 41 4.08 5.97 5.48
N LEU A 42 3.29 5.51 4.50
CA LEU A 42 3.74 5.28 3.14
C LEU A 42 4.30 6.55 2.53
N LYS A 43 3.57 7.67 2.63
CA LYS A 43 4.03 8.95 2.08
C LYS A 43 5.34 9.41 2.69
N GLN A 44 5.59 9.17 3.98
CA GLN A 44 6.87 9.53 4.61
C GLN A 44 8.01 8.59 4.20
N LYS A 45 7.76 7.28 4.18
CA LYS A 45 8.78 6.30 3.77
C LYS A 45 9.16 6.43 2.31
N PHE A 46 8.17 6.68 1.46
CA PHE A 46 8.29 6.71 0.01
C PHE A 46 8.11 8.13 -0.54
N PHE A 47 8.45 9.14 0.25
CA PHE A 47 8.37 10.56 -0.12
C PHE A 47 9.24 10.93 -1.33
N ASN A 48 10.23 10.10 -1.65
CA ASN A 48 11.26 10.37 -2.64
C ASN A 48 11.20 9.39 -3.82
N LEU A 49 10.01 8.87 -4.12
CA LEU A 49 9.80 8.05 -5.30
C LEU A 49 9.98 8.91 -6.56
N GLU A 50 10.91 8.50 -7.43
CA GLU A 50 11.13 9.16 -8.72
C GLU A 50 9.93 8.97 -9.66
N GLU A 51 9.14 7.91 -9.44
CA GLU A 51 7.98 7.55 -10.26
C GLU A 51 6.69 7.54 -9.44
N LYS A 52 5.59 7.94 -10.09
CA LYS A 52 4.26 7.89 -9.49
C LYS A 52 3.80 6.45 -9.39
N ILE A 53 3.49 5.99 -8.18
CA ILE A 53 2.94 4.65 -7.96
C ILE A 53 1.52 4.78 -7.46
N THR A 54 0.58 4.13 -8.15
CA THR A 54 -0.81 4.07 -7.70
C THR A 54 -1.00 2.91 -6.72
N LEU A 55 -1.39 3.22 -5.50
CA LEU A 55 -1.75 2.24 -4.47
C LEU A 55 -3.27 2.16 -4.31
N PHE A 56 -3.82 0.96 -4.38
CA PHE A 56 -5.21 0.65 -4.05
C PHE A 56 -5.24 -0.05 -2.70
N LEU A 57 -5.66 0.67 -1.67
CA LEU A 57 -5.72 0.19 -0.30
C LEU A 57 -7.13 -0.34 -0.05
N ARG A 58 -7.26 -1.56 0.44
CA ARG A 58 -8.55 -2.10 0.88
C ARG A 58 -8.39 -2.89 2.14
N HIS A 59 -9.44 -2.99 2.94
CA HIS A 59 -9.46 -3.93 4.06
C HIS A 59 -9.82 -5.34 3.60
N GLU A 60 -9.29 -6.34 4.30
CA GLU A 60 -9.64 -7.74 4.12
C GLU A 60 -11.17 -7.92 4.30
N GLY A 61 -11.83 -8.50 3.31
CA GLY A 61 -13.28 -8.70 3.36
C GLY A 61 -14.12 -7.47 2.99
N LYS A 62 -13.54 -6.27 2.80
CA LYS A 62 -14.25 -5.11 2.25
C LYS A 62 -14.09 -5.00 0.73
N GLN A 63 -15.14 -4.53 0.07
CA GLN A 63 -15.17 -4.30 -1.39
C GLN A 63 -14.77 -2.87 -1.77
N ASP A 64 -14.66 -1.97 -0.80
CA ASP A 64 -14.25 -0.59 -1.03
C ASP A 64 -12.72 -0.50 -1.16
N PHE A 65 -12.27 0.27 -2.15
CA PHE A 65 -10.85 0.50 -2.41
C PHE A 65 -10.57 1.99 -2.30
N GLU A 66 -9.64 2.35 -1.42
CA GLU A 66 -9.06 3.68 -1.38
C GLU A 66 -7.89 3.78 -2.36
N LYS A 67 -8.05 4.66 -3.36
CA LYS A 67 -6.96 5.00 -4.26
C LYS A 67 -6.05 6.05 -3.62
N PHE A 68 -4.77 5.76 -3.56
CA PHE A 68 -3.72 6.64 -3.07
C PHE A 68 -2.56 6.68 -4.05
N ILE A 69 -2.06 7.85 -4.42
CA ILE A 69 -0.93 7.98 -5.34
C ILE A 69 0.28 8.42 -4.52
N LEU A 70 1.35 7.64 -4.60
CA LEU A 70 2.66 7.99 -4.06
C LEU A 70 3.45 8.77 -5.13
N GLN A 71 4.01 9.90 -4.71
CA GLN A 71 4.93 10.78 -5.45
C GLN A 71 5.74 11.59 -4.42
#